data_AF-A0A2V5KLU8-F1
#
_entry.id   AF-A0A2V5KLU8-F1
#
_cell.length_a   1.000
_cell.length_b   1.000
_cell.length_c   1.000
_cell.angle_alpha   90.00
_cell.angle_beta   90.00
_cell.angle_gamma   90.00
#
_symmetry.space_group_name_H-M   'P 1'
#
loop_
_entity.id
_entity.type
_entity.pdbx_description
1 polymer ?
#
loop_
_entity_poly.entity_id
_entity_poly.type
_entity_poly.pdbx_seq_one_letter_code
_entity_poly.pdbx_strand_id
1 'polypeptide(L)'
;MARAIWKGSISFGLVNIPIALYPATRREELRFRLLRKSDLSPVNYKRVAEKDGKEVPWDQIVKGYEYEKGKYIVLKDEDFQRVDLEATQTVDIQDFVDQEEIDP
;
A
#
# COMPACT_ATOMS: atom_id res chain seq x y z
N MET A 1 -18.68 -9.97 -6.34
CA MET A 1 -17.64 -10.51 -7.23
C MET A 1 -16.27 -10.12 -6.69
N ALA A 2 -15.28 -11.00 -6.77
CA ALA A 2 -13.92 -10.71 -6.29
C ALA A 2 -13.32 -9.57 -7.13
N ARG A 3 -12.75 -8.56 -6.47
CA ARG A 3 -12.03 -7.46 -7.15
C ARG A 3 -10.62 -7.95 -7.45
N ALA A 4 -10.17 -7.76 -8.70
CA ALA A 4 -8.79 -8.06 -9.06
C ALA A 4 -7.84 -7.18 -8.23
N ILE A 5 -6.80 -7.80 -7.66
CA ILE A 5 -5.76 -7.11 -6.90
C ILE A 5 -4.73 -6.46 -7.82
N TRP A 6 -4.54 -7.02 -9.01
CA TRP A 6 -3.60 -6.51 -10.01
C TRP A 6 -4.04 -6.94 -11.42
N LYS A 7 -3.69 -6.13 -12.40
CA LYS A 7 -3.86 -6.43 -13.83
C LYS A 7 -2.55 -6.16 -14.54
N GLY A 8 -2.24 -6.98 -15.52
CA GLY A 8 -1.04 -6.82 -16.33
C GLY A 8 -1.03 -7.83 -17.46
N SER A 9 0.16 -8.23 -17.89
CA SER A 9 0.30 -9.14 -19.04
C SER A 9 1.44 -10.13 -18.85
N ILE A 10 1.29 -11.32 -19.43
CA ILE A 10 2.38 -12.29 -19.59
C ILE A 10 2.86 -12.17 -21.04
N SER A 11 4.16 -11.91 -21.22
CA SER A 11 4.79 -11.83 -22.54
C SER A 11 5.80 -12.98 -22.72
N PHE A 12 5.70 -13.71 -23.83
CA PHE A 12 6.69 -14.71 -24.22
C PHE A 12 6.88 -14.68 -25.75
N GLY A 13 8.11 -14.43 -26.21
CA GLY A 13 8.40 -14.21 -27.62
C GLY A 13 7.61 -13.02 -28.19
N LEU A 14 6.66 -13.31 -29.09
CA LEU A 14 5.77 -12.33 -29.72
C LEU A 14 4.32 -12.39 -29.20
N VAL A 15 4.05 -13.23 -28.19
CA VAL A 15 2.72 -13.41 -27.62
C VAL A 15 2.58 -12.56 -26.37
N ASN A 16 1.50 -11.78 -26.28
CA ASN A 16 1.14 -10.96 -25.14
C ASN A 16 -0.27 -11.32 -24.64
N ILE A 17 -0.37 -11.86 -23.43
CA ILE A 17 -1.64 -12.33 -22.84
C ILE A 17 -2.01 -11.43 -21.66
N PRO A 18 -3.12 -10.69 -21.71
CA PRO A 18 -3.59 -9.90 -20.58
C PRO A 18 -4.12 -10.81 -19.46
N ILE A 19 -3.72 -10.54 -18.23
CA ILE A 19 -4.12 -11.30 -17.05
C ILE A 19 -4.65 -10.40 -15.93
N ALA A 20 -5.42 -11.00 -15.03
CA ALA A 20 -5.88 -10.37 -13.80
C ALA A 20 -5.63 -11.33 -12.63
N LEU A 21 -4.99 -10.81 -11.57
CA LEU A 21 -4.73 -11.55 -10.35
C LEU A 21 -5.87 -11.35 -9.36
N TYR A 22 -6.30 -12.45 -8.75
CA TYR A 22 -7.35 -12.48 -7.73
C TYR A 22 -6.82 -13.16 -6.47
N PRO A 23 -7.18 -12.67 -5.27
CA PRO A 23 -6.76 -13.28 -4.03
C PRO A 23 -7.44 -14.64 -3.88
N ALA A 24 -6.66 -15.69 -3.63
CA ALA A 24 -7.16 -17.06 -3.42
C ALA A 24 -7.88 -17.22 -2.06
N THR A 25 -7.53 -16.38 -1.08
CA THR A 25 -8.12 -16.38 0.26
C THR A 25 -8.68 -15.00 0.60
N ARG A 26 -9.72 -15.00 1.44
CA ARG A 26 -10.31 -13.76 1.97
C ARG A 26 -10.27 -13.82 3.48
N ARG A 27 -9.56 -12.89 4.10
CA ARG A 27 -9.57 -12.73 5.55
C ARG A 27 -10.80 -11.93 5.97
N GLU A 28 -11.68 -12.55 6.74
CA GLU A 28 -12.81 -11.86 7.40
C GLU A 28 -12.33 -11.40 8.78
N GLU A 29 -11.91 -10.14 8.90
CA GLU A 29 -11.58 -9.52 10.19
C GLU A 29 -12.78 -8.72 10.71
N LEU A 30 -13.14 -8.93 11.99
CA LEU A 30 -14.13 -8.11 12.68
C LEU A 30 -13.54 -6.73 12.92
N ARG A 31 -14.18 -5.69 12.33
CA ARG A 31 -13.80 -4.30 12.57
C ARG A 31 -14.64 -3.72 13.70
N PHE A 32 -13.97 -3.21 14.74
CA PHE A 32 -14.62 -2.52 15.84
C PHE A 32 -14.55 -1.00 15.64
N ARG A 33 -15.63 -0.30 15.99
CA ARG A 33 -15.64 1.17 16.06
C ARG A 33 -15.38 1.59 17.50
N LEU A 34 -14.49 2.55 17.69
CA LEU A 34 -14.25 3.12 19.01
C LEU A 34 -15.42 4.02 19.39
N LEU A 35 -16.00 3.76 20.57
CA LEU A 35 -17.13 4.51 21.11
C LEU A 35 -16.70 5.15 22.44
N ARG A 36 -17.20 6.35 22.71
CA ARG A 36 -17.03 7.01 24.00
C ARG A 36 -17.83 6.22 25.05
N LYS A 37 -17.18 5.83 26.14
CA LYS A 37 -17.78 4.97 27.18
C LYS A 37 -19.06 5.54 27.81
N SER A 38 -19.22 6.86 27.88
CA SER A 38 -20.34 7.53 28.56
C SER A 38 -21.64 7.54 27.78
N ASP A 39 -21.60 7.66 26.45
CA ASP A 39 -22.77 7.90 25.60
C ASP A 39 -22.77 7.05 24.31
N LEU A 40 -21.77 6.17 24.15
CA LEU A 40 -21.56 5.33 22.97
C LEU A 40 -21.43 6.12 21.67
N SER A 41 -21.12 7.42 21.73
CA SER A 41 -20.87 8.23 20.54
C SER A 41 -19.56 7.79 19.86
N PRO A 42 -19.52 7.76 18.52
CA PRO A 42 -18.29 7.43 17.79
C PRO A 42 -17.13 8.40 18.07
N VAL A 43 -15.94 7.84 18.25
CA VAL A 43 -14.70 8.61 18.37
C VAL A 43 -14.12 8.88 16.99
N ASN A 44 -13.72 10.13 16.73
CA ASN A 44 -12.99 10.55 15.53
C ASN A 44 -11.57 10.94 15.89
N TYR A 45 -10.63 10.70 14.98
CA TYR A 45 -9.24 11.12 15.12
C TYR A 45 -9.04 12.50 14.50
N LYS A 46 -8.32 13.36 15.23
CA LYS A 46 -7.82 14.65 14.72
C LYS A 46 -6.29 14.64 14.76
N ARG A 47 -5.68 15.23 13.75
CA ARG A 47 -4.23 15.45 13.72
C ARG A 47 -3.98 16.82 14.33
N VAL A 48 -3.10 16.89 15.32
CA VAL A 48 -2.80 18.13 16.03
C VAL A 48 -1.29 18.37 16.02
N ALA A 49 -0.85 19.60 15.81
CA ALA A 49 0.57 19.94 15.86
C ALA A 49 1.03 19.97 17.32
N GLU A 50 2.14 19.29 17.63
CA GLU A 50 2.66 19.17 19.00
C GLU A 50 3.02 20.52 19.62
N LYS A 51 3.49 21.47 18.80
CA LYS A 51 3.98 22.77 19.26
C LYS A 51 2.88 23.68 19.82
N ASP A 52 1.68 23.67 19.22
CA ASP A 52 0.62 24.62 19.54
C ASP A 52 -0.75 23.98 19.81
N GLY A 53 -0.86 22.65 19.66
CA GLY A 53 -2.07 21.88 19.91
C GLY A 53 -3.19 22.11 18.89
N LYS A 54 -2.93 22.82 17.79
CA LYS A 54 -3.96 23.13 16.79
C LYS A 54 -4.14 21.98 15.83
N GLU A 55 -5.38 21.81 15.36
CA GLU A 55 -5.73 20.83 14.35
C GLU A 55 -5.04 21.15 13.01
N VAL A 56 -4.44 20.14 12.39
CA VAL A 56 -3.71 20.26 11.12
C VAL A 56 -4.52 19.59 10.00
N PRO A 57 -4.97 20.37 9.00
CA PRO A 57 -5.60 19.85 7.79
C PRO A 57 -4.65 18.94 7.00
N TRP A 58 -5.20 17.97 6.28
CA TRP A 58 -4.42 16.98 5.51
C TRP A 58 -3.49 17.60 4.46
N ASP A 59 -3.93 18.66 3.79
CA ASP A 59 -3.18 19.41 2.77
C ASP A 59 -1.97 20.16 3.34
N GLN A 60 -1.89 20.31 4.66
CA GLN A 60 -0.79 20.96 5.37
C GLN A 60 0.17 19.95 6.03
N ILE A 61 0.00 18.65 5.75
CA ILE A 61 0.84 17.59 6.32
C ILE A 61 1.81 17.07 5.27
N VAL A 62 3.10 17.14 5.59
CA VAL A 62 4.18 16.59 4.77
C VAL A 62 4.84 15.39 5.47
N LYS A 63 5.42 14.49 4.69
CA LYS A 63 6.21 13.37 5.23
C LYS A 63 7.62 13.87 5.53
N GLY A 64 8.08 13.75 6.77
CA GLY A 64 9.44 14.11 7.18
C GLY A 64 10.22 12.89 7.68
N TYR A 65 11.49 12.79 7.31
CA TYR A 65 12.43 11.81 7.86
C TYR A 65 13.44 12.49 8.79
N GLU A 66 13.55 12.01 10.02
CA GLU A 66 14.48 12.54 11.02
C GLU A 66 15.88 11.93 10.81
N TYR A 67 16.82 12.73 10.29
CA TYR A 67 18.19 12.27 10.03
C TYR A 67 19.16 12.62 11.17
N GLU A 68 18.77 13.58 12.01
CA GLU A 68 19.44 13.94 13.25
C GLU A 68 18.37 14.46 14.21
N LYS A 69 18.59 14.35 15.52
CA LYS A 69 17.62 14.76 16.53
C LYS A 69 17.08 16.18 16.28
N GLY A 70 15.78 16.28 15.98
CA GLY A 70 15.09 17.54 15.69
C GLY A 70 15.34 18.13 14.30
N LYS A 71 16.07 17.44 13.42
CA LYS A 71 16.29 17.85 12.03
C LYS A 71 15.62 16.86 11.08
N TYR A 72 14.75 17.40 10.22
CA TYR A 72 13.91 16.63 9.31
C TYR A 72 14.22 16.99 7.85
N ILE A 73 14.24 15.99 6.98
CA ILE A 73 14.18 16.17 5.53
C ILE A 73 12.75 15.86 5.10
N VAL A 74 12.13 16.77 4.34
CA VAL A 74 10.80 16.55 3.77
C VAL A 74 10.92 15.67 2.54
N LEU A 75 10.19 14.56 2.53
CA LEU A 75 10.07 13.64 1.40
C LEU A 75 8.79 13.97 0.63
N LYS A 76 8.92 14.23 -0.66
CA LYS A 76 7.80 14.41 -1.58
C LYS A 76 7.46 13.08 -2.23
N ASP A 77 6.23 12.97 -2.74
CA ASP A 77 5.83 11.78 -3.49
C ASP A 77 6.71 11.55 -4.75
N GLU A 78 7.22 12.64 -5.35
CA GLU A 78 8.21 12.60 -6.45
C GLU A 78 9.52 11.89 -6.08
N ASP A 79 9.96 12.01 -4.82
CA ASP A 79 11.19 11.35 -4.35
C ASP A 79 11.01 9.83 -4.30
N PHE A 80 9.81 9.34 -4.00
CA PHE A 80 9.47 7.92 -4.03
C PHE A 80 9.30 7.39 -5.45
N GLN A 81 8.72 8.18 -6.36
CA GLN A 81 8.55 7.78 -7.77
C GLN A 81 9.88 7.58 -8.49
N ARG A 82 10.91 8.36 -8.13
CA ARG A 82 12.28 8.19 -8.69
C ARG A 82 12.97 6.92 -8.22
N VAL A 83 12.53 6.36 -7.10
CA VAL A 83 13.07 5.12 -6.51
C VAL A 83 12.36 3.88 -7.04
N ASP A 84 11.17 4.05 -7.66
CA ASP A 84 10.36 2.93 -8.13
C ASP A 84 11.04 2.25 -9.33
N LEU A 85 11.83 1.23 -8.97
CA LEU A 85 12.42 0.24 -9.85
C LEU A 85 11.31 -0.34 -10.72
N GLU A 86 11.39 -0.08 -12.03
CA GLU A 86 10.67 -0.71 -13.14
C GLU A 86 9.48 -1.59 -12.70
N ALA A 87 8.41 -0.97 -12.21
CA ALA A 87 7.16 -1.66 -11.97
C ALA A 87 6.47 -1.89 -13.33
N THR A 88 7.09 -2.69 -14.20
CA THR A 88 6.45 -3.15 -15.42
C THR A 88 5.25 -3.99 -15.01
N GLN A 89 4.08 -3.69 -15.57
CA GLN A 89 2.86 -4.47 -15.36
C GLN A 89 2.93 -5.82 -16.13
N THR A 90 4.09 -6.47 -16.08
CA THR A 90 4.42 -7.69 -16.81
C THR A 90 4.82 -8.78 -15.83
N VAL A 91 4.38 -10.00 -16.13
CA VAL A 91 4.87 -11.22 -15.48
C VAL A 91 5.76 -11.91 -16.49
N ASP A 92 7.05 -12.04 -16.14
CA ASP A 92 8.04 -12.71 -16.96
C ASP A 92 8.07 -14.21 -16.62
N ILE A 93 8.02 -15.05 -17.64
CA ILE A 93 8.18 -16.49 -17.49
C ILE A 93 9.69 -16.77 -17.42
N GLN A 94 10.15 -17.29 -16.28
CA GLN A 94 11.56 -17.66 -16.10
C GLN A 94 11.82 -19.08 -16.60
N ASP A 95 11.07 -20.06 -16.09
CA ASP A 95 11.26 -21.48 -16.41
C ASP A 95 9.92 -22.23 -16.41
N PHE A 96 9.90 -23.38 -17.10
CA PHE A 96 8.84 -24.37 -17.03
C PHE A 96 9.42 -25.61 -16.36
N VAL A 97 8.89 -25.95 -15.18
CA VAL A 97 9.38 -27.04 -14.33
C VAL A 97 8.28 -28.07 -14.08
N ASP A 98 8.67 -29.29 -13.76
CA ASP A 98 7.72 -30.31 -13.32
C ASP A 98 7.22 -29.99 -11.90
N GLN A 99 5.99 -30.39 -11.58
CA GLN A 99 5.38 -30.07 -10.28
C GLN A 99 6.19 -30.61 -9.10
N GLU A 100 6.87 -31.75 -9.27
CA GLU A 100 7.69 -32.39 -8.24
C GLU A 100 8.96 -31.58 -7.89
N GLU A 101 9.36 -30.63 -8.75
CA GLU A 101 10.50 -29.74 -8.53
C GLU A 101 10.15 -28.51 -7.66
N ILE A 102 8.86 -28.30 -7.34
CA ILE A 102 8.39 -27.20 -6.51
C ILE A 102 8.16 -27.68 -5.07
N ASP A 103 8.90 -27.09 -4.12
CA ASP A 103 8.70 -27.35 -2.70
C ASP A 103 7.28 -26.95 -2.23
N PRO A 104 6.61 -27.78 -1.41
CA PRO A 104 5.24 -27.54 -0.94
C PRO A 104 5.09 -26.41 0.10
#